data_AF-A0AAJ6JQG7-F1
#
_entry.id   AF-A0AAJ6JQG7-F1
#
_cell.length_a   1.000
_cell.length_b   1.000
_cell.length_c   1.000
_cell.angle_alpha   90.00
_cell.angle_beta   90.00
_cell.angle_gamma   90.00
#
_symmetry.space_group_name_H-M   'P 1'
#
loop_
_entity.id
_entity.type
_entity.pdbx_description
1 polymer ?
#
loop_
_entity_poly.entity_id
_entity_poly.type
_entity_poly.pdbx_seq_one_letter_code
_entity_poly.pdbx_strand_id
1 'polypeptide(L)'
;MNSYLAKISDEINKGNTPPPVTTREFLSWFGAQRRGYSIVAQIRRELKAYKLETAPDFESNYIDAPLQIAPVVADRFSTNDLTDVRDPSDGSRTIKGPDDLAFGEYLRLLEKPDRWKQFGLAIDRSSFCNDLDNIRRIRNDVMHFDSDGVLPKELDNLRDFKSFLNQIQSIISPNRTEGKARI
;
A
#
# COMPACT_ATOMS: atom_id res chain seq x y z
N MET A 1 16.96 15.50 -13.93
CA MET A 1 16.22 14.24 -13.72
C MET A 1 17.24 13.14 -13.45
N ASN A 2 17.06 12.40 -12.37
CA ASN A 2 17.94 11.32 -11.93
C ASN A 2 17.80 10.10 -12.86
N SER A 3 18.92 9.62 -13.39
CA SER A 3 18.98 8.51 -14.35
C SER A 3 18.80 7.12 -13.69
N TYR A 4 19.09 6.98 -12.39
CA TYR A 4 18.83 5.75 -11.65
C TYR A 4 17.33 5.56 -11.42
N LEU A 5 16.62 6.62 -11.02
CA LEU A 5 15.17 6.55 -10.86
C LEU A 5 14.46 6.27 -12.19
N ALA A 6 14.95 6.82 -13.31
CA ALA A 6 14.41 6.51 -14.64
C ALA A 6 14.51 5.01 -14.95
N LYS A 7 15.69 4.42 -14.75
CA LYS A 7 15.91 2.97 -14.94
C LYS A 7 15.00 2.13 -14.05
N ILE A 8 14.87 2.51 -12.78
CA ILE A 8 14.02 1.80 -11.82
C ILE A 8 12.54 1.89 -12.22
N SER A 9 12.08 3.06 -12.65
CA SER A 9 10.73 3.24 -13.16
C SER A 9 10.47 2.33 -14.37
N ASP A 10 11.40 2.25 -15.32
CA ASP A 10 11.29 1.35 -16.47
C ASP A 10 11.22 -0.12 -16.09
N GLU A 11 12.03 -0.57 -15.12
CA GLU A 11 12.00 -1.95 -14.63
C GLU A 11 10.68 -2.28 -13.94
N ILE A 12 10.18 -1.38 -13.09
CA ILE A 12 8.87 -1.52 -12.45
C ILE A 12 7.75 -1.58 -13.49
N ASN A 13 7.80 -0.74 -14.53
CA ASN A 13 6.81 -0.73 -15.60
C ASN A 13 6.81 -2.02 -16.44
N LYS A 14 7.94 -2.74 -16.49
CA LYS A 14 8.04 -4.08 -17.10
C LYS A 14 7.56 -5.21 -16.18
N GLY A 15 7.14 -4.91 -14.95
CA GLY A 15 6.71 -5.88 -13.96
C GLY A 15 7.85 -6.46 -13.11
N ASN A 16 9.05 -5.90 -13.17
CA ASN A 16 10.18 -6.34 -12.36
C ASN A 16 10.21 -5.62 -11.01
N THR A 17 10.65 -6.32 -9.97
CA THR A 17 10.92 -5.71 -8.66
C THR A 17 12.41 -5.37 -8.58
N PRO A 18 12.79 -4.07 -8.46
CA PRO A 18 14.18 -3.69 -8.30
C PRO A 18 14.77 -4.28 -7.01
N PRO A 19 16.06 -4.64 -6.97
CA PRO A 19 16.69 -5.07 -5.73
C PRO A 19 16.67 -3.95 -4.67
N PRO A 20 16.58 -4.29 -3.38
CA PRO A 20 16.68 -3.31 -2.31
C PRO A 20 18.08 -2.68 -2.30
N VAL A 21 18.13 -1.41 -1.92
CA VAL A 21 19.38 -0.63 -1.82
C VAL A 21 19.51 -0.08 -0.41
N THR A 22 20.71 0.17 0.06
CA THR A 22 20.87 0.84 1.37
C THR A 22 20.45 2.30 1.28
N THR A 23 20.07 2.92 2.40
CA THR A 23 19.78 4.35 2.38
C THR A 23 21.00 5.18 1.96
N ARG A 24 22.22 4.73 2.30
CA ARG A 24 23.48 5.36 1.87
C ARG A 24 23.63 5.32 0.36
N GLU A 25 23.43 4.15 -0.24
CA GLU A 25 23.49 3.97 -1.69
C GLU A 25 22.44 4.83 -2.39
N PHE A 26 21.20 4.82 -1.89
CA PHE A 26 20.13 5.65 -2.42
C PHE A 26 20.46 7.15 -2.41
N LEU A 27 21.03 7.67 -1.31
CA LEU A 27 21.47 9.08 -1.23
C LEU A 27 22.60 9.40 -2.22
N SER A 28 23.50 8.44 -2.45
CA SER A 28 24.61 8.62 -3.39
C SER A 28 24.14 8.87 -4.82
N TRP A 29 22.96 8.36 -5.21
CA TRP A 29 22.37 8.62 -6.53
C TRP A 29 22.03 10.09 -6.76
N PHE A 30 21.88 10.87 -5.69
CA PHE A 30 21.64 12.31 -5.71
C PHE A 30 22.90 13.12 -5.39
N GLY A 31 24.07 12.47 -5.40
CA GLY A 31 25.34 13.11 -5.00
C GLY A 31 25.39 13.50 -3.52
N ALA A 32 24.54 12.89 -2.69
CA ALA A 32 24.38 13.26 -1.29
C ALA A 32 24.95 12.19 -0.35
N GLN A 33 25.56 12.65 0.74
CA GLN A 33 26.00 11.80 1.86
C GLN A 33 25.09 11.93 3.08
N ARG A 34 24.27 12.99 3.15
CA ARG A 34 23.40 13.32 4.29
C ARG A 34 22.02 13.75 3.81
N ARG A 35 21.01 13.53 4.65
CA ARG A 35 19.60 13.83 4.40
C ARG A 35 19.23 15.24 4.87
N GLY A 36 19.98 16.23 4.39
CA GLY A 36 19.66 17.63 4.68
C GLY A 36 18.34 18.05 4.02
N TYR A 37 17.68 19.07 4.57
CA TYR A 37 16.36 19.54 4.09
C TYR A 37 16.30 19.72 2.55
N SER A 38 17.29 20.39 1.95
CA SER A 38 17.33 20.61 0.49
C SER A 38 17.47 19.32 -0.32
N ILE A 39 18.23 18.34 0.19
CA ILE A 39 18.40 17.03 -0.44
C ILE A 39 17.09 16.24 -0.34
N VAL A 40 16.47 16.22 0.85
CA VAL A 40 15.17 15.57 1.06
C VAL A 40 14.12 16.15 0.10
N ALA A 41 14.03 17.48 0.01
CA ALA A 41 13.11 18.15 -0.90
C ALA A 41 13.37 17.79 -2.39
N GLN A 42 14.63 17.69 -2.80
CA GLN A 42 14.99 17.23 -4.14
C GLN A 42 14.54 15.79 -4.37
N ILE A 43 14.92 14.87 -3.49
CA ILE A 43 14.57 13.45 -3.59
C ILE A 43 13.06 13.27 -3.70
N ARG A 44 12.29 13.93 -2.83
CA ARG A 44 10.81 13.87 -2.84
C ARG A 44 10.23 14.34 -4.17
N ARG A 45 10.75 15.43 -4.75
CA ARG A 45 10.30 15.92 -6.08
C ARG A 45 10.59 14.90 -7.18
N GLU A 46 11.76 14.27 -7.16
CA GLU A 46 12.13 13.31 -8.19
C GLU A 46 11.36 11.99 -8.05
N LEU A 47 11.22 11.46 -6.83
CA LEU A 47 10.36 10.32 -6.55
C LEU A 47 8.92 10.57 -7.03
N LYS A 48 8.36 11.74 -6.72
CA LYS A 48 7.02 12.14 -7.21
C LYS A 48 6.94 12.20 -8.73
N ALA A 49 7.95 12.74 -9.40
CA ALA A 49 7.97 12.84 -10.86
C ALA A 49 7.93 11.47 -11.54
N TYR A 50 8.50 10.44 -10.91
CA TYR A 50 8.49 9.06 -11.39
C TYR A 50 7.38 8.20 -10.76
N LYS A 51 6.50 8.78 -9.92
CA LYS A 51 5.48 8.06 -9.13
C LYS A 51 6.05 6.92 -8.29
N LEU A 52 7.21 7.15 -7.68
CA LEU A 52 7.92 6.20 -6.83
C LEU A 52 7.87 6.62 -5.37
N GLU A 53 8.01 5.65 -4.48
CA GLU A 53 8.21 5.81 -3.05
C GLU A 53 9.28 4.86 -2.52
N THR A 54 9.76 5.11 -1.30
CA THR A 54 10.72 4.24 -0.60
C THR A 54 10.06 3.60 0.62
N ALA A 55 10.27 2.30 0.82
CA ALA A 55 9.83 1.57 2.00
C ALA A 55 10.98 0.75 2.62
N PRO A 56 11.37 0.99 3.89
CA PRO A 56 10.98 2.12 4.74
C PRO A 56 11.33 3.48 4.14
N ASP A 57 10.76 4.55 4.71
CA ASP A 57 11.00 5.91 4.24
C ASP A 57 12.48 6.30 4.38
N PHE A 58 13.09 6.78 3.29
CA PHE A 58 14.51 7.11 3.27
C PHE A 58 14.91 8.17 4.30
N GLU A 59 14.01 9.07 4.69
CA GLU A 59 14.29 10.15 5.62
C GLU A 59 14.53 9.62 7.03
N SER A 60 13.72 8.65 7.47
CA SER A 60 13.76 8.07 8.82
C SER A 60 14.52 6.75 8.94
N ASN A 61 14.85 6.07 7.82
CA ASN A 61 15.53 4.77 7.84
C ASN A 61 16.98 4.84 8.37
N TYR A 62 17.57 3.76 8.88
CA TYR A 62 19.00 3.75 9.20
C TYR A 62 19.87 3.85 7.94
N ILE A 63 21.06 4.46 8.05
CA ILE A 63 21.88 4.79 6.87
C ILE A 63 22.33 3.54 6.08
N ASP A 64 22.66 2.47 6.78
CA ASP A 64 23.07 1.20 6.17
C ASP A 64 21.94 0.15 6.14
N ALA A 65 20.73 0.53 6.57
CA ALA A 65 19.57 -0.34 6.43
C ALA A 65 19.05 -0.34 4.99
N PRO A 66 18.53 -1.49 4.52
CA PRO A 66 17.91 -1.58 3.20
C PRO A 66 16.63 -0.75 3.14
N LEU A 67 16.35 -0.23 1.95
CA LEU A 67 15.07 0.31 1.53
C LEU A 67 14.72 -0.26 0.16
N GLN A 68 13.42 -0.42 -0.06
CA GLN A 68 12.84 -0.83 -1.33
C GLN A 68 12.30 0.40 -2.03
N ILE A 69 12.51 0.49 -3.35
CA ILE A 69 11.83 1.46 -4.18
C ILE A 69 10.66 0.76 -4.85
N ALA A 70 9.49 1.37 -4.73
CA ALA A 70 8.23 0.82 -5.24
C ALA A 70 7.41 1.95 -5.89
N PRO A 71 6.49 1.63 -6.80
CA PRO A 71 5.54 2.63 -7.28
C PRO A 71 4.60 3.03 -6.13
N VAL A 72 4.24 4.32 -6.08
CA VAL A 72 3.31 4.87 -5.09
C VAL A 72 2.00 4.08 -5.18
N VAL A 73 1.63 3.40 -4.08
CA VAL A 73 0.41 2.58 -4.05
C VAL A 73 -0.84 3.44 -4.33
N ALA A 74 -0.85 4.69 -3.85
CA ALA A 74 -1.96 5.63 -4.07
C ALA A 74 -2.15 6.04 -5.54
N ASP A 75 -1.14 5.89 -6.40
CA ASP A 75 -1.19 6.26 -7.83
C ASP A 75 -1.43 5.07 -8.76
N ARG A 76 -1.66 3.86 -8.23
CA ARG A 76 -2.02 2.69 -9.06
C ARG A 76 -3.38 2.88 -9.73
N PHE A 77 -4.31 3.52 -9.03
CA PHE A 77 -5.65 3.83 -9.53
C PHE A 77 -5.82 5.33 -9.73
N SER A 78 -6.30 5.73 -10.90
CA SER A 78 -6.66 7.13 -11.14
C SER A 78 -7.87 7.52 -10.29
N THR A 79 -8.09 8.82 -10.08
CA THR A 79 -9.32 9.31 -9.42
C THR A 79 -10.57 8.82 -10.14
N ASN A 80 -10.52 8.60 -11.46
CA ASN A 80 -11.61 8.00 -12.22
C ASN A 80 -11.83 6.53 -11.86
N ASP A 81 -10.76 5.74 -11.69
CA ASP A 81 -10.86 4.34 -11.25
C ASP A 81 -11.48 4.22 -9.85
N LEU A 82 -11.11 5.14 -8.96
CA LEU A 82 -11.65 5.20 -7.60
C LEU A 82 -13.10 5.72 -7.60
N THR A 83 -13.43 6.68 -8.47
CA THR A 83 -14.81 7.19 -8.59
C THR A 83 -15.74 6.16 -9.25
N ASP A 84 -15.22 5.31 -10.13
CA ASP A 84 -15.98 4.22 -10.77
C ASP A 84 -16.42 3.12 -9.78
N VAL A 85 -15.72 2.93 -8.66
CA VAL A 85 -16.13 1.98 -7.62
C VAL A 85 -17.07 2.56 -6.57
N ARG A 86 -17.33 3.88 -6.67
CA ARG A 86 -18.21 4.60 -5.75
C ARG A 86 -19.58 3.95 -5.69
N ASP A 87 -20.15 3.92 -4.50
CA ASP A 87 -21.52 3.48 -4.34
C ASP A 87 -22.50 4.33 -5.17
N PRO A 88 -23.30 3.73 -6.06
CA PRO A 88 -24.33 4.46 -6.80
C PRO A 88 -25.34 5.19 -5.91
N SER A 89 -25.58 4.71 -4.67
CA SER A 89 -26.47 5.38 -3.74
C SER A 89 -25.85 6.62 -3.07
N ASP A 90 -24.53 6.83 -3.21
CA ASP A 90 -23.78 7.95 -2.63
C ASP A 90 -23.06 8.78 -3.71
N GLY A 91 -23.84 9.23 -4.69
CA GLY A 91 -23.34 9.97 -5.85
C GLY A 91 -22.80 11.37 -5.55
N SER A 92 -23.06 11.93 -4.37
CA SER A 92 -22.60 13.26 -3.95
C SER A 92 -21.21 13.26 -3.33
N ARG A 93 -20.67 12.10 -2.94
CA ARG A 93 -19.38 12.01 -2.25
C ARG A 93 -18.21 12.16 -3.22
N THR A 94 -17.31 13.08 -2.89
CA THR A 94 -16.07 13.35 -3.65
C THR A 94 -14.96 12.41 -3.17
N ILE A 95 -14.46 11.57 -4.06
CA ILE A 95 -13.32 10.66 -3.80
C ILE A 95 -12.05 11.32 -4.32
N LYS A 96 -11.09 11.59 -3.44
CA LYS A 96 -9.78 12.16 -3.78
C LYS A 96 -8.67 11.11 -3.73
N GLY A 97 -8.85 10.05 -2.95
CA GLY A 97 -7.88 8.96 -2.82
C GLY A 97 -8.50 7.68 -2.27
N PRO A 98 -7.70 6.61 -2.15
CA PRO A 98 -8.17 5.32 -1.65
C PRO A 98 -8.74 5.43 -0.22
N ASP A 99 -8.18 6.29 0.63
CA ASP A 99 -8.64 6.49 2.01
C ASP A 99 -10.08 7.00 2.12
N ASP A 100 -10.62 7.60 1.05
CA ASP A 100 -12.02 8.02 0.99
C ASP A 100 -12.95 6.84 0.71
N LEU A 101 -12.46 5.67 0.28
CA LEU A 101 -13.33 4.54 -0.10
C LEU A 101 -13.98 3.87 1.11
N ALA A 102 -15.26 3.53 0.95
CA ALA A 102 -15.94 2.64 1.87
C ALA A 102 -15.47 1.19 1.67
N PHE A 103 -15.65 0.35 2.70
CA PHE A 103 -15.18 -1.04 2.68
C PHE A 103 -15.67 -1.86 1.47
N GLY A 104 -16.94 -1.67 1.07
CA GLY A 104 -17.50 -2.34 -0.11
C GLY A 104 -16.92 -1.83 -1.44
N GLU A 105 -16.40 -0.61 -1.47
CA GLU A 105 -15.79 -0.03 -2.68
C GLU A 105 -14.37 -0.54 -2.89
N TYR A 106 -13.62 -0.81 -1.80
CA TYR A 106 -12.36 -1.55 -1.89
C TYR A 106 -12.58 -2.95 -2.50
N LEU A 107 -13.64 -3.66 -2.07
CA LEU A 107 -13.97 -4.95 -2.65
C LEU A 107 -14.25 -4.83 -4.16
N ARG A 108 -15.12 -3.90 -4.57
CA ARG A 108 -15.41 -3.63 -6.00
C ARG A 108 -14.17 -3.26 -6.81
N LEU A 109 -13.21 -2.57 -6.19
CA LEU A 109 -11.94 -2.21 -6.82
C LEU A 109 -11.08 -3.46 -7.08
N LEU A 110 -10.94 -4.33 -6.07
CA LEU A 110 -10.08 -5.51 -6.09
C LEU A 110 -10.69 -6.70 -6.86
N GLU A 111 -12.02 -6.74 -6.97
CA GLU A 111 -12.73 -7.77 -7.75
C GLU A 111 -12.42 -7.69 -9.24
N LYS A 112 -12.14 -6.51 -9.81
CA LYS A 112 -11.84 -6.41 -11.25
C LYS A 112 -10.46 -7.03 -11.55
N PRO A 113 -10.36 -8.06 -12.42
CA PRO A 113 -9.10 -8.72 -12.72
C PRO A 113 -8.01 -7.78 -13.22
N ASP A 114 -8.37 -6.79 -14.03
CA ASP A 114 -7.40 -5.84 -14.59
C ASP A 114 -6.86 -4.87 -13.53
N ARG A 115 -7.66 -4.57 -12.49
CA ARG A 115 -7.22 -3.81 -11.33
C ARG A 115 -6.37 -4.66 -10.40
N TRP A 116 -6.76 -5.92 -10.18
CA TRP A 116 -6.00 -6.87 -9.38
C TRP A 116 -4.58 -7.11 -9.92
N LYS A 117 -4.44 -7.24 -11.25
CA LYS A 117 -3.13 -7.38 -11.91
C LYS A 117 -2.15 -6.25 -11.56
N GLN A 118 -2.65 -5.04 -11.29
CA GLN A 118 -1.81 -3.90 -10.93
C GLN A 118 -1.14 -4.04 -9.55
N PHE A 119 -1.63 -4.94 -8.68
CA PHE A 119 -1.00 -5.19 -7.38
C PHE A 119 0.18 -6.17 -7.46
N GLY A 120 0.26 -6.98 -8.52
CA GLY A 120 1.36 -7.93 -8.73
C GLY A 120 1.51 -8.98 -7.62
N LEU A 121 0.43 -9.28 -6.88
CA LEU A 121 0.47 -10.24 -5.77
C LEU A 121 0.34 -11.67 -6.30
N ALA A 122 1.21 -12.56 -5.83
CA ALA A 122 1.11 -14.00 -6.04
C ALA A 122 0.05 -14.64 -5.12
N ILE A 123 -1.13 -14.03 -5.07
CA ILE A 123 -2.27 -14.42 -4.23
C ILE A 123 -3.48 -14.58 -5.13
N ASP A 124 -4.25 -15.64 -4.91
CA ASP A 124 -5.50 -15.85 -5.61
C ASP A 124 -6.49 -14.71 -5.30
N ARG A 125 -6.88 -13.97 -6.35
CA ARG A 125 -7.80 -12.83 -6.27
C ARG A 125 -9.12 -13.23 -5.64
N SER A 126 -9.67 -14.38 -6.04
CA SER A 126 -11.01 -14.79 -5.65
C SER A 126 -11.04 -15.11 -4.15
N SER A 127 -10.05 -15.84 -3.67
CA SER A 127 -9.82 -16.13 -2.24
C SER A 127 -9.70 -14.83 -1.44
N PHE A 128 -8.86 -13.89 -1.89
CA PHE A 128 -8.70 -12.61 -1.22
C PHE A 128 -10.01 -11.81 -1.14
N CYS A 129 -10.76 -11.73 -2.25
CA CYS A 129 -12.03 -11.00 -2.29
C CYS A 129 -13.09 -11.67 -1.40
N ASN A 130 -13.11 -13.00 -1.33
CA ASN A 130 -13.99 -13.75 -0.45
C ASN A 130 -13.70 -13.45 1.03
N ASP A 131 -12.42 -13.47 1.42
CA ASP A 131 -12.01 -13.13 2.78
C ASP A 131 -12.39 -11.68 3.11
N LEU A 132 -12.18 -10.75 2.18
CA LEU A 132 -12.56 -9.36 2.36
C LEU A 132 -14.09 -9.18 2.47
N ASP A 133 -14.90 -9.90 1.70
CA ASP A 133 -16.37 -9.87 1.85
C ASP A 133 -16.81 -10.44 3.21
N ASN A 134 -16.16 -11.51 3.69
CA ASN A 134 -16.44 -12.05 5.03
C ASN A 134 -16.22 -11.00 6.13
N ILE A 135 -15.13 -10.23 6.05
CA ILE A 135 -14.84 -9.13 6.98
C ILE A 135 -15.87 -8.01 6.87
N ARG A 136 -16.31 -7.69 5.65
CA ARG A 136 -17.38 -6.71 5.41
C ARG A 136 -18.68 -7.14 6.10
N ARG A 137 -19.04 -8.42 6.02
CA ARG A 137 -20.23 -8.99 6.68
C ARG A 137 -20.11 -8.92 8.19
N ILE A 138 -19.02 -9.41 8.76
CA ILE A 138 -18.76 -9.32 10.21
C ILE A 138 -18.87 -7.87 10.68
N ARG A 139 -18.28 -6.90 9.97
CA ARG A 139 -18.39 -5.47 10.33
C ARG A 139 -19.85 -4.98 10.29
N ASN A 140 -20.62 -5.41 9.30
CA ASN A 140 -22.03 -5.03 9.18
C ASN A 140 -22.89 -5.69 10.26
N ASP A 141 -22.62 -6.95 10.58
CA ASP A 141 -23.33 -7.71 11.59
C ASP A 141 -23.04 -7.15 12.99
N VAL A 142 -21.80 -6.73 13.26
CA VAL A 142 -21.43 -5.98 14.49
C VAL A 142 -22.14 -4.63 14.59
N MET A 143 -22.54 -4.03 13.47
CA MET A 143 -23.31 -2.78 13.42
C MET A 143 -24.83 -3.01 13.50
N HIS A 144 -25.32 -4.19 13.16
CA HIS A 144 -26.69 -4.60 13.45
C HIS A 144 -26.75 -4.98 14.94
N PHE A 145 -27.04 -3.97 15.76
CA PHE A 145 -27.18 -3.99 17.22
C PHE A 145 -28.23 -4.99 17.79
N ASP A 146 -28.33 -6.22 17.27
CA ASP A 146 -28.97 -7.33 17.97
C ASP A 146 -27.94 -7.96 18.93
N SER A 147 -27.89 -7.35 20.12
CA SER A 147 -27.42 -7.74 21.46
C SER A 147 -26.46 -8.92 21.77
N ASP A 148 -25.97 -9.74 20.85
CA ASP A 148 -25.17 -10.93 21.20
C ASP A 148 -23.64 -10.78 21.05
N GLY A 149 -23.18 -9.61 20.60
CA GLY A 149 -21.75 -9.34 20.43
C GLY A 149 -21.10 -10.15 19.30
N VAL A 150 -19.79 -9.97 19.11
CA VAL A 150 -19.03 -10.69 18.07
C VAL A 150 -18.90 -12.15 18.48
N LEU A 151 -19.33 -13.09 17.63
CA LEU A 151 -19.16 -14.51 17.92
C LEU A 151 -17.66 -14.86 17.98
N PRO A 152 -17.22 -15.79 18.85
CA PRO A 152 -15.80 -16.16 18.95
C PRO A 152 -15.18 -16.55 17.60
N LYS A 153 -15.95 -17.24 16.74
CA LYS A 153 -15.52 -17.61 15.38
C LYS A 153 -15.30 -16.40 14.46
N GLU A 154 -16.08 -15.35 14.62
CA GLU A 154 -15.92 -14.10 13.85
C GLU A 154 -14.68 -13.33 14.33
N LEU A 155 -14.40 -13.34 15.64
CA LEU A 155 -13.15 -12.80 16.19
C LEU A 155 -11.92 -13.53 15.66
N ASP A 156 -11.99 -14.86 15.54
CA ASP A 156 -10.92 -15.65 14.96
C ASP A 156 -10.71 -15.29 13.48
N ASN A 157 -11.78 -15.19 12.69
CA ASN A 157 -11.69 -14.72 11.30
C ASN A 157 -11.04 -13.34 11.17
N LEU A 158 -11.39 -12.38 12.05
CA LEU A 158 -10.78 -11.05 12.07
C LEU A 158 -9.27 -11.10 12.40
N ARG A 159 -8.87 -11.97 13.33
CA ARG A 159 -7.47 -12.17 13.72
C ARG A 159 -6.67 -12.85 12.60
N ASP A 160 -7.26 -13.84 11.96
CA ASP A 160 -6.64 -14.55 10.83
C ASP A 160 -6.44 -13.62 9.65
N PHE A 161 -7.47 -12.84 9.31
CA PHE A 161 -7.37 -11.85 8.23
C PHE A 161 -6.35 -10.76 8.54
N LYS A 162 -6.29 -10.27 9.79
CA LYS A 162 -5.23 -9.33 10.21
C LYS A 162 -3.83 -9.95 10.07
N SER A 163 -3.68 -11.21 10.45
CA SER A 163 -2.40 -11.92 10.35
C SER A 163 -1.98 -12.12 8.90
N PHE A 164 -2.93 -12.45 8.04
CA PHE A 164 -2.75 -12.52 6.59
C PHE A 164 -2.35 -11.15 5.99
N LEU A 165 -3.03 -10.06 6.36
CA LEU A 165 -2.64 -8.72 5.92
C LEU A 165 -1.23 -8.34 6.40
N ASN A 166 -0.85 -8.71 7.62
CA ASN A 166 0.52 -8.51 8.12
C ASN A 166 1.55 -9.32 7.33
N GLN A 167 1.22 -10.55 6.91
CA GLN A 167 2.08 -11.36 6.05
C GLN A 167 2.25 -10.70 4.67
N ILE A 168 1.17 -10.22 4.07
CA ILE A 168 1.21 -9.47 2.81
C ILE A 168 2.08 -8.21 2.97
N GLN A 169 1.89 -7.45 4.05
CA GLN A 169 2.71 -6.27 4.32
C GLN A 169 4.18 -6.62 4.51
N SER A 170 4.50 -7.74 5.16
CA SER A 170 5.88 -8.23 5.29
C SER A 170 6.49 -8.60 3.93
N ILE A 171 5.70 -9.19 3.02
CA ILE A 171 6.15 -9.55 1.67
C ILE A 171 6.35 -8.29 0.79
N ILE A 172 5.45 -7.32 0.88
CA ILE A 172 5.49 -6.07 0.10
C ILE A 172 6.45 -5.04 0.71
N SER A 173 6.69 -5.11 2.01
CA SER A 173 7.52 -4.20 2.79
C SER A 173 8.29 -5.01 3.84
N PRO A 174 9.44 -5.62 3.47
CA PRO A 174 10.16 -6.56 4.34
C PRO A 174 10.69 -5.99 5.66
N ASN A 175 10.43 -4.72 6.00
CA ASN A 175 10.75 -4.14 7.31
C ASN A 175 9.74 -3.06 7.75
N ARG A 176 8.54 -3.45 8.17
CA ARG A 176 7.65 -2.62 9.02
C ARG A 176 7.24 -3.36 10.30
N THR A 177 8.20 -3.67 11.16
CA THR A 177 8.01 -4.15 12.55
C THR A 177 9.29 -3.77 13.31
N GLU A 178 9.33 -3.07 14.45
CA GLU A 178 8.32 -2.63 15.41
C GLU A 178 8.76 -1.28 16.02
N GLY A 179 7.88 -0.27 15.99
CA GLY A 179 7.92 0.85 16.92
C GLY A 179 6.97 0.57 18.08
N LYS A 180 7.23 -0.49 18.87
CA LYS A 180 6.57 -0.64 20.17
C LYS A 180 7.37 0.13 21.20
N ALA A 181 6.72 1.15 21.75
CA ALA A 181 7.16 1.91 22.89
C ALA A 181 7.74 1.00 23.98
N ARG A 182 8.99 1.24 24.34
CA ARG A 182 9.51 0.89 25.66
C ARG A 182 9.20 2.06 26.58
N ILE A 183 8.28 1.83 27.51
CA ILE A 183 8.30 2.49 28.81
C ILE A 183 9.09 1.56 29.72
#